data_AF-A0A0S8EA70-F1
#
_entry.id   AF-A0A0S8EA70-F1
#
_cell.length_a   1.000
_cell.length_b   1.000
_cell.length_c   1.000
_cell.angle_alpha   90.00
_cell.angle_beta   90.00
_cell.angle_gamma   90.00
#
_symmetry.space_group_name_H-M   'P 1'
#
loop_
_entity.id
_entity.type
_entity.pdbx_description
1 polymer ?
#
loop_
_entity_poly.entity_id
_entity_poly.type
_entity_poly.pdbx_seq_one_letter_code
_entity_poly.pdbx_strand_id
1 'polypeptide(L)'
;LFDQTKDAFIDANEEKARSTWDYHRRINTTCDKIVADVARSDLSVNEAVCLALVARHFKRIVSHLVNIATSVVLPLSDLDYFDETRENQ
;
A
#
# COMPACT_ATOMS: atom_id res chain seq x y z
N LEU A 1 -1.74 -10.06 2.88
CA LEU A 1 -2.45 -9.00 2.13
C LEU A 1 -3.63 -9.54 1.36
N PHE A 2 -3.48 -10.39 0.33
CA PHE A 2 -4.65 -10.87 -0.44
C PHE A 2 -5.67 -11.63 0.43
N ASP A 3 -5.24 -12.61 1.22
CA ASP A 3 -6.12 -13.34 2.14
C ASP A 3 -6.68 -12.44 3.26
N GLN A 4 -5.87 -11.52 3.77
CA GLN A 4 -6.32 -10.55 4.79
C GLN A 4 -7.35 -9.56 4.25
N THR A 5 -7.19 -9.09 3.01
CA THR A 5 -8.18 -8.24 2.33
C THR A 5 -9.47 -9.00 2.11
N LYS A 6 -9.39 -10.26 1.69
CA LYS A 6 -10.56 -11.13 1.52
C LYS A 6 -11.30 -11.34 2.85
N ASP A 7 -10.59 -11.68 3.92
CA ASP A 7 -11.18 -11.88 5.24
C ASP A 7 -11.80 -10.58 5.79
N ALA A 8 -11.09 -9.45 5.69
CA ALA A 8 -11.59 -8.16 6.16
C ALA A 8 -12.85 -7.72 5.38
N PHE A 9 -12.88 -7.98 4.07
CA PHE A 9 -14.01 -7.67 3.20
C PHE A 9 -15.22 -8.60 3.45
N ILE A 10 -14.99 -9.90 3.68
CA ILE A 10 -16.08 -10.87 3.88
C ILE A 10 -16.62 -10.82 5.31
N ASP A 11 -15.75 -10.69 6.31
CA ASP A 11 -16.12 -10.78 7.73
C ASP A 11 -16.44 -9.41 8.36
N ALA A 12 -16.34 -8.31 7.59
CA ALA A 12 -16.52 -6.93 8.07
C ALA A 12 -15.74 -6.63 9.36
N ASN A 13 -14.56 -7.22 9.51
CA ASN A 13 -13.79 -7.17 10.75
C ASN A 13 -12.93 -5.90 10.78
N GLU A 14 -13.35 -4.95 11.60
CA GLU A 14 -12.77 -3.62 11.67
C GLU A 14 -11.32 -3.59 12.18
N GLU A 15 -10.97 -4.50 13.09
CA GLU A 15 -9.61 -4.60 13.62
C GLU A 15 -8.64 -5.16 12.56
N LYS A 16 -9.07 -6.17 11.79
CA LYS A 16 -8.32 -6.66 10.62
C LYS A 16 -8.16 -5.57 9.57
N ALA A 17 -9.20 -4.79 9.28
CA ALA A 17 -9.15 -3.68 8.34
C ALA A 17 -8.23 -2.54 8.80
N ARG A 18 -8.10 -2.27 10.10
CA ARG A 18 -7.09 -1.34 10.61
C ARG A 18 -5.67 -1.90 10.49
N SER A 19 -5.49 -3.20 10.74
CA SER A 19 -4.17 -3.83 10.64
C SER A 19 -3.59 -3.80 9.22
N THR A 20 -4.42 -3.79 8.16
CA THR A 20 -3.95 -3.73 6.77
C THR A 20 -3.24 -2.42 6.43
N TRP A 21 -3.44 -1.35 7.21
CA TRP A 21 -2.77 -0.07 7.00
C TRP A 21 -1.31 -0.08 7.45
N ASP A 22 -0.99 -0.81 8.50
CA ASP A 22 0.41 -0.99 8.89
C ASP A 22 1.18 -1.75 7.80
N TYR A 23 0.53 -2.74 7.18
CA TYR A 23 1.07 -3.43 6.02
C TYR A 23 1.23 -2.49 4.81
N HIS A 24 0.23 -1.66 4.53
CA HIS A 24 0.26 -0.64 3.47
C HIS A 24 1.43 0.31 3.65
N ARG A 25 1.55 0.94 4.83
CA ARG A 25 2.61 1.89 5.15
C ARG A 25 3.98 1.25 5.01
N ARG A 26 4.17 0.04 5.54
CA ARG A 26 5.45 -0.68 5.46
C ARG A 26 5.82 -0.95 4.01
N ILE A 27 4.88 -1.45 3.21
CA ILE A 27 5.15 -1.77 1.80
C ILE A 27 5.39 -0.51 0.98
N ASN A 28 4.60 0.55 1.18
CA ASN A 28 4.81 1.83 0.51
C ASN A 28 6.21 2.38 0.79
N THR A 29 6.61 2.39 2.06
CA THR A 29 7.94 2.83 2.48
C THR A 29 9.04 1.98 1.85
N THR A 30 8.86 0.65 1.80
CA THR A 30 9.83 -0.24 1.15
C THR A 30 9.89 0.00 -0.37
N CYS A 31 8.76 0.19 -1.04
CA CYS A 31 8.74 0.47 -2.48
C CYS A 31 9.42 1.80 -2.80
N ASP A 32 9.19 2.84 -1.98
CA ASP A 32 9.82 4.14 -2.16
C ASP A 32 11.34 4.07 -1.94
N LYS A 33 11.80 3.28 -0.95
CA LYS A 33 13.22 2.98 -0.77
C LYS A 33 13.81 2.27 -1.97
N ILE A 34 13.15 1.23 -2.50
CA ILE A 34 13.61 0.50 -3.70
C ILE A 34 13.76 1.47 -4.88
N VAL A 35 12.79 2.36 -5.12
CA VAL A 35 12.89 3.35 -6.20
C VAL A 35 14.07 4.30 -5.98
N ALA A 36 14.28 4.76 -4.75
CA ALA A 36 15.41 5.64 -4.41
C ALA A 36 16.77 4.95 -4.57
N ASP A 37 16.87 3.69 -4.14
CA ASP A 37 18.08 2.87 -4.24
C ASP A 37 18.42 2.58 -5.70
N VAL A 38 17.42 2.19 -6.50
CA VAL A 38 17.57 1.96 -7.95
C VAL A 38 18.05 3.23 -8.65
N ALA A 39 17.50 4.39 -8.30
CA ALA A 39 17.90 5.68 -8.89
C ALA A 39 19.35 6.09 -8.57
N ARG A 40 19.96 5.51 -7.52
CA ARG A 40 21.34 5.76 -7.10
C ARG A 40 22.28 4.60 -7.41
N SER A 41 21.78 3.55 -8.03
CA SER A 41 22.53 2.33 -8.32
C SER A 41 23.30 2.44 -9.64
N ASP A 42 24.29 1.57 -9.80
CA ASP A 42 25.05 1.41 -11.05
C ASP A 42 24.41 0.35 -11.99
N LEU A 43 23.12 0.06 -11.82
CA LEU A 43 22.38 -0.86 -12.68
C LEU A 43 22.28 -0.32 -14.11
N SER A 44 22.12 -1.22 -15.09
CA SER A 44 21.81 -0.77 -16.44
C SER A 44 20.46 -0.04 -16.46
N VAL A 45 20.30 0.89 -17.40
CA VAL A 45 19.06 1.66 -17.56
C VAL A 45 17.84 0.73 -17.67
N ASN A 46 17.97 -0.38 -18.39
CA ASN A 46 16.89 -1.36 -18.56
C ASN A 46 16.50 -2.02 -17.22
N GLU A 47 17.48 -2.47 -16.44
CA GLU A 47 17.23 -3.09 -15.13
C GLU A 47 16.62 -2.08 -14.15
N ALA A 48 17.16 -0.87 -14.11
CA ALA A 48 16.68 0.20 -13.25
C ALA A 48 15.22 0.57 -13.57
N VAL A 49 14.88 0.73 -14.85
CA VAL A 49 13.51 1.02 -15.30
C VAL A 49 12.57 -0.13 -14.94
N CYS A 50 12.94 -1.39 -15.21
CA CYS A 50 12.13 -2.55 -14.87
C CYS A 50 11.85 -2.63 -13.36
N LEU A 51 12.87 -2.47 -12.52
CA LEU A 51 12.71 -2.54 -11.06
C LEU A 51 11.86 -1.39 -10.52
N ALA A 52 12.06 -0.17 -11.04
CA ALA A 52 11.25 0.99 -10.64
C ALA A 52 9.76 0.79 -11.01
N LEU A 53 9.48 0.23 -12.19
CA LEU A 53 8.11 -0.09 -12.61
C LEU A 53 7.49 -1.16 -11.71
N VAL A 54 8.22 -2.25 -11.42
CA VAL A 54 7.75 -3.30 -10.52
C VAL A 54 7.42 -2.75 -9.14
N ALA A 55 8.31 -1.94 -8.55
CA ALA A 55 8.07 -1.32 -7.24
C ALA A 55 6.82 -0.42 -7.27
N ARG A 56 6.63 0.39 -8.31
CA ARG A 56 5.44 1.24 -8.48
C ARG A 56 4.16 0.43 -8.66
N HIS A 57 4.17 -0.63 -9.46
CA HIS A 57 2.99 -1.47 -9.66
C HIS A 57 2.61 -2.19 -8.37
N PHE A 58 3.59 -2.71 -7.63
CA PHE A 58 3.34 -3.36 -6.35
C PHE A 58 2.74 -2.39 -5.33
N LYS A 59 3.27 -1.17 -5.23
CA LYS A 59 2.73 -0.08 -4.41
C LYS A 59 1.24 0.15 -4.71
N ARG A 60 0.89 0.27 -5.99
CA ARG A 60 -0.50 0.50 -6.43
C ARG A 60 -1.42 -0.67 -6.09
N ILE A 61 -1.00 -1.92 -6.33
CA ILE A 61 -1.78 -3.11 -6.00
C ILE A 61 -2.13 -3.12 -4.51
N VAL A 62 -1.13 -2.82 -3.66
CA VAL A 62 -1.31 -2.84 -2.21
C VAL A 62 -2.25 -1.73 -1.74
N SER A 63 -2.13 -0.50 -2.27
CA SER A 63 -3.09 0.57 -2.01
C SER A 63 -4.52 0.17 -2.37
N HIS A 64 -4.73 -0.42 -3.55
CA HIS A 64 -6.07 -0.85 -3.96
C HIS A 64 -6.62 -1.97 -3.06
N LEU A 65 -5.80 -2.94 -2.67
CA LEU A 65 -6.22 -4.01 -1.76
C LEU A 65 -6.60 -3.48 -0.37
N VAL A 66 -5.94 -2.42 0.08
CA VAL A 66 -6.25 -1.78 1.37
C VAL A 66 -7.55 -1.00 1.27
N ASN A 67 -7.73 -0.20 0.21
CA ASN A 67 -8.97 0.54 -0.03
C ASN A 67 -10.19 -0.38 -0.12
N ILE A 68 -10.04 -1.55 -0.75
CA ILE A 68 -11.08 -2.59 -0.79
C ILE A 68 -11.33 -3.18 0.60
N ALA A 69 -10.26 -3.50 1.35
CA ALA A 69 -10.40 -4.07 2.70
C ALA A 69 -11.11 -3.09 3.65
N THR A 70 -10.88 -1.79 3.50
CA THR A 70 -11.46 -0.77 4.38
C THR A 70 -12.83 -0.27 3.93
N SER A 71 -13.22 -0.44 2.66
CA SER A 71 -14.51 0.04 2.16
C SER A 71 -15.74 -0.63 2.79
N VAL A 72 -15.56 -1.78 3.43
CA VAL A 72 -16.65 -2.54 4.10
C VAL A 72 -16.84 -2.12 5.55
N VAL A 73 -15.82 -1.49 6.12
CA VAL A 73 -15.69 -1.24 7.55
C VAL A 73 -15.80 0.25 7.88
N LEU A 74 -15.23 1.10 7.02
CA LEU A 74 -15.21 2.54 7.24
C LEU A 74 -16.35 3.22 6.47
N PRO A 75 -17.02 4.22 7.07
CA PRO A 75 -17.88 5.13 6.33
C PRO A 75 -17.11 5.70 5.14
N LEU A 76 -17.77 5.90 3.99
CA LEU A 76 -17.12 6.41 2.78
C LEU A 76 -16.36 7.75 3.01
N SER A 77 -16.76 8.54 4.00
CA SER A 77 -16.10 9.79 4.41
C SER A 77 -14.71 9.59 5.01
N ASP A 78 -14.44 8.44 5.59
CA ASP A 78 -13.22 8.20 6.36
C ASP A 78 -12.16 7.49 5.52
N LEU A 79 -12.51 6.97 4.33
CA LEU A 79 -11.56 6.33 3.42
C LEU A 79 -10.41 7.27 2.99
N ASP A 80 -10.71 8.56 2.78
CA ASP A 80 -9.71 9.59 2.46
C ASP A 80 -9.06 10.20 3.72
N TYR A 81 -9.82 10.30 4.81
CA TYR A 81 -9.41 11.02 6.03
C TYR A 81 -8.11 10.48 6.65
N PHE A 82 -7.89 9.18 6.59
CA PHE A 82 -6.72 8.57 7.21
C PHE A 82 -5.47 8.53 6.35
N ASP A 83 -5.60 8.70 5.02
CA ASP A 83 -4.44 8.93 4.14
C ASP A 83 -3.87 10.34 4.41
N GLU A 84 -4.73 11.35 4.62
CA GLU A 84 -4.31 12.75 4.82
C GLU A 84 -3.89 13.10 6.27
N THR A 85 -4.55 12.56 7.30
CA THR A 85 -4.33 13.01 8.69
C THR A 85 -2.99 12.53 9.28
N ARG A 86 -2.38 11.49 8.70
CA ARG A 86 -1.12 10.88 9.20
C ARG A 86 0.14 11.31 8.46
N GLU A 87 0.03 12.12 7.40
CA GLU A 87 1.18 12.78 6.77
C GLU A 87 1.59 14.07 7.50
N ASN A 88 0.74 14.58 8.41
CA ASN A 88 0.94 15.84 9.16
C ASN A 88 1.44 15.65 10.61
N GLN A 89 1.97 14.48 10.97
CA GLN A 89 2.63 14.20 12.26
C GLN A 89 4.01 13.57 12.04
#